data_AF-A0A1G9RVG1-F1
#
_entry.id   AF-A0A1G9RVG1-F1
#
_cell.length_a   1.000
_cell.length_b   1.000
_cell.length_c   1.000
_cell.angle_alpha   90.00
_cell.angle_beta   90.00
_cell.angle_gamma   90.00
#
_symmetry.space_group_name_H-M   'P 1'
#
loop_
_entity.id
_entity.type
_entity.pdbx_description
1 polymer ?
#
loop_
_entity_poly.entity_id
_entity_poly.type
_entity_poly.pdbx_seq_one_letter_code
_entity_poly.pdbx_strand_id
1 'polypeptide(L)' 'MKKHAPVFDFFRDALKGYRLSGAVDYRVGPVLDEYLGHLARCVADGEVTVAEGLVLGNLVVKFASRCASLPEARRERR' A
#
# COMPACT_ATOMS: atom_id res chain seq x y z
N MET A 1 -23.37 2.89 -2.84
CA MET A 1 -21.89 2.95 -2.80
C MET A 1 -21.35 1.63 -3.31
N LYS A 2 -20.65 1.61 -4.45
CA LYS A 2 -19.91 0.42 -4.89
C LYS A 2 -18.79 0.18 -3.88
N LYS A 3 -18.90 -0.88 -3.08
CA LYS A 3 -17.83 -1.33 -2.18
C LYS A 3 -16.72 -1.90 -3.06
N HIS A 4 -15.49 -1.39 -2.96
CA HIS A 4 -14.34 -2.03 -3.60
C HIS A 4 -14.15 -3.45 -3.04
N ALA A 5 -13.38 -4.29 -3.73
CA ALA A 5 -13.14 -5.65 -3.28
C ALA A 5 -12.50 -5.64 -1.86
N PRO A 6 -12.96 -6.48 -0.91
CA PRO A 6 -12.45 -6.53 0.48
C PRO A 6 -10.95 -6.77 0.60
N VAL A 7 -10.33 -7.33 -0.45
CA VAL A 7 -8.90 -7.61 -0.50
C VAL A 7 -8.03 -6.34 -0.49
N PHE A 8 -8.57 -5.20 -0.94
CA PHE A 8 -7.84 -3.93 -0.86
C PHE A 8 -7.71 -3.43 0.57
N ASP A 9 -8.70 -3.70 1.43
CA ASP A 9 -8.59 -3.40 2.86
C ASP A 9 -7.46 -4.23 3.50
N PHE A 10 -7.36 -5.51 3.13
CA PHE A 10 -6.25 -6.37 3.55
C PHE A 10 -4.88 -5.80 3.13
N PHE A 11 -4.72 -5.35 1.89
CA PHE A 11 -3.45 -4.75 1.44
C PHE A 11 -3.12 -3.46 2.19
N ARG A 12 -4.12 -2.62 2.47
CA ARG A 12 -3.92 -1.38 3.24
C ARG A 12 -3.54 -1.67 4.68
N ASP A 13 -4.13 -2.68 5.31
CA ASP A 13 -3.76 -3.13 6.65
C ASP A 13 -2.34 -3.70 6.70
N ALA A 14 -1.95 -4.48 5.69
CA ALA A 14 -0.57 -4.96 5.57
C ALA A 14 0.43 -3.79 5.45
N LEU A 15 0.14 -2.81 4.58
CA LEU A 15 0.95 -1.62 4.41
C LEU A 15 1.04 -0.77 5.69
N LYS A 16 -0.07 -0.66 6.43
CA LYS A 16 -0.10 -0.02 7.75
C LYS A 16 0.85 -0.72 8.72
N GLY A 17 0.91 -2.05 8.72
CA GLY A 17 1.89 -2.83 9.50
C GLY A 17 3.34 -2.47 9.18
N TYR A 18 3.71 -2.35 7.91
CA TYR A 18 5.06 -1.91 7.50
C TYR A 18 5.37 -0.48 7.93
N ARG A 19 4.38 0.43 7.87
CA ARG A 19 4.54 1.82 8.33
C ARG A 19 4.76 1.92 9.83
N LEU A 20 3.96 1.20 10.61
CA LEU A 20 4.03 1.25 12.07
C LEU A 20 5.29 0.59 12.62
N SER A 21 5.79 -0.46 11.96
CA SER A 21 7.07 -1.09 12.32
C SER A 21 8.30 -0.28 11.92
N GLY A 22 8.14 0.81 11.15
CA GLY A 22 9.25 1.59 10.60
C GLY A 22 10.03 0.86 9.51
N ALA A 23 9.50 -0.26 8.99
CA ALA A 23 10.12 -1.04 7.94
C ALA A 23 10.11 -0.30 6.59
N VAL A 24 9.13 0.57 6.37
CA VAL A 24 9.03 1.44 5.18
C VAL A 24 9.32 2.90 5.56
N ASP A 25 10.00 3.62 4.67
CA ASP A 25 10.22 5.06 4.80
C ASP A 25 8.87 5.81 4.95
N TYR A 26 8.83 6.76 5.88
CA TYR A 26 7.61 7.48 6.24
C TYR A 26 7.03 8.33 5.11
N ARG A 27 7.84 8.71 4.12
CA ARG A 27 7.42 9.46 2.93
C ARG A 27 6.82 8.52 1.88
N VAL A 28 7.32 7.29 1.80
CA VAL A 28 6.88 6.29 0.82
C VAL A 28 5.57 5.64 1.24
N GLY A 29 5.42 5.33 2.52
CA GLY A 29 4.24 4.65 3.05
C GLY A 29 2.90 5.30 2.68
N PRO A 30 2.71 6.63 2.84
CA PRO A 30 1.49 7.32 2.44
C PRO A 30 1.21 7.25 0.93
N VAL A 31 2.25 7.37 0.09
CA VAL A 31 2.10 7.31 -1.38
C VAL A 31 1.63 5.93 -1.82
N LEU A 32 2.16 4.86 -1.21
CA LEU A 32 1.71 3.50 -1.49
C LEU A 32 0.27 3.25 -1.04
N ASP A 33 -0.19 3.88 0.06
CA ASP A 33 -1.57 3.76 0.53
C ASP A 33 -2.55 4.48 -0.42
N GLU A 34 -2.16 5.66 -0.90
CA GLU A 34 -2.92 6.40 -1.90
C GLU A 34 -3.04 5.60 -3.21
N TYR A 35 -1.95 4.98 -3.66
CA TYR A 35 -1.94 4.12 -4.83
C TYR A 35 -2.88 2.90 -4.66
N LEU A 36 -2.86 2.22 -3.51
CA LEU A 36 -3.80 1.13 -3.22
C LEU A 36 -5.25 1.61 -3.24
N GLY A 37 -5.52 2.81 -2.71
CA GLY A 37 -6.84 3.44 -2.76
C GLY A 37 -7.29 3.76 -4.19
N HIS A 38 -6.39 4.23 -5.04
CA HIS A 38 -6.66 4.46 -6.46
C HIS A 38 -6.95 3.15 -7.20
N LEU A 39 -6.13 2.12 -6.99
CA LEU A 39 -6.31 0.81 -7.59
C LEU A 39 -7.65 0.15 -7.19
N ALA A 40 -8.07 0.32 -5.93
CA ALA A 40 -9.37 -0.12 -5.46
C ALA A 40 -10.54 0.56 -6.20
N ARG A 41 -10.40 1.84 -6.55
CA ARG A 41 -11.39 2.59 -7.36
C ARG A 41 -11.41 2.07 -8.80
N CYS A 42 -10.26 1.92 -9.45
CA CYS A 42 -10.18 1.37 -10.81
C CYS A 42 -10.84 -0.01 -10.93
N VAL A 43 -10.68 -0.88 -9.92
CA VAL A 43 -11.36 -2.19 -9.89
C VAL A 43 -12.88 -2.03 -9.69
N ALA A 44 -13.33 -1.12 -8.82
CA ALA A 44 -14.76 -0.87 -8.59
C ALA A 44 -15.47 -0.26 -9.81
N ASP A 45 -14.73 0.53 -10.58
CA ASP A 45 -15.22 1.19 -11.80
C ASP A 45 -15.09 0.30 -13.05
N GLY A 46 -14.41 -0.84 -12.93
CA GLY A 46 -14.26 -1.83 -14.01
C GLY A 46 -13.17 -1.47 -15.03
N GLU A 47 -12.33 -0.48 -14.72
CA GLU A 47 -11.18 -0.08 -15.54
C GLU A 47 -10.07 -1.15 -15.52
N VAL A 48 -10.01 -1.94 -14.44
CA VAL A 48 -9.05 -3.01 -14.22
C VAL A 48 -9.80 -4.22 -13.65
N THR A 49 -9.43 -5.43 -14.06
CA THR A 49 -10.03 -6.65 -13.50
C THR A 49 -9.64 -6.85 -12.04
N VAL A 50 -10.45 -7.60 -11.29
CA VAL A 50 -10.11 -7.97 -9.90
C VAL A 50 -8.76 -8.70 -9.84
N ALA A 51 -8.46 -9.57 -10.81
CA ALA A 51 -7.22 -10.33 -10.86
C ALA A 51 -5.99 -9.42 -11.05
N GLU A 52 -6.05 -8.47 -11.98
CA GLU A 52 -4.99 -7.48 -12.19
C GLU A 52 -4.80 -6.59 -10.94
N GLY A 53 -5.92 -6.14 -10.34
CA GLY A 53 -5.89 -5.38 -9.09
C GLY A 53 -5.23 -6.14 -7.94
N LEU A 54 -5.47 -7.46 -7.83
CA LEU A 54 -4.82 -8.32 -6.85
C LEU A 54 -3.31 -8.43 -7.07
N VAL A 55 -2.88 -8.63 -8.32
CA VAL A 55 -1.45 -8.74 -8.68
C VAL A 55 -0.74 -7.43 -8.35
N LEU A 56 -1.30 -6.30 -8.79
CA LEU A 56 -0.72 -4.98 -8.54
C LEU A 56 -0.71 -4.62 -7.04
N GLY A 57 -1.79 -4.91 -6.31
CA GLY A 57 -1.84 -4.69 -4.86
C GLY A 57 -0.79 -5.51 -4.10
N ASN A 58 -0.58 -6.77 -4.49
CA ASN A 58 0.47 -7.61 -3.90
C ASN A 58 1.89 -7.08 -4.23
N LEU A 59 2.11 -6.56 -5.45
CA LEU A 59 3.38 -5.94 -5.82
C LEU A 59 3.68 -4.71 -4.95
N VAL A 60 2.68 -3.89 -4.64
CA VAL A 60 2.82 -2.73 -3.74
C VAL A 60 3.29 -3.16 -2.36
N VAL A 61 2.66 -4.19 -1.78
CA VAL A 61 3.04 -4.70 -0.46
C VAL A 61 4.45 -5.30 -0.47
N LYS A 62 4.82 -6.03 -1.54
CA LYS A 62 6.20 -6.55 -1.72
C LYS A 62 7.23 -5.43 -1.93
N PHE A 63 6.85 -4.34 -2.58
CA PHE A 63 7.72 -3.18 -2.75
C PHE A 63 7.93 -2.45 -1.43
N ALA A 64 6.87 -2.28 -0.63
CA ALA A 64 6.95 -1.68 0.70
C ALA A 64 7.95 -2.40 1.62
N SER A 65 8.01 -3.73 1.57
CA SER A 65 8.98 -4.50 2.37
C SER A 65 10.44 -4.34 1.93
N ARG A 66 10.69 -3.80 0.73
CA ARG A 66 12.02 -3.53 0.18
C ARG A 66 12.45 -2.07 0.31
N CYS A 67 11.51 -1.16 0.60
CA CYS A 67 11.77 0.27 0.78
C CYS A 67 12.25 0.58 2.21
N ALA A 68 13.35 -0.06 2.60
CA ALA A 68 13.89 0.06 3.94
C ALA A 68 14.12 1.53 4.33
N SER A 69 13.74 1.87 5.57
CA SER A 69 13.94 3.22 6.10
C SER A 69 15.42 3.61 6.12
N LEU A 70 15.72 4.78 5.52
CA LEU A 70 17.04 5.39 5.56
C LEU A 70 17.45 5.68 7.03
N PRO A 71 18.75 5.57 7.36
CA PRO A 71 19.24 5.83 8.72
C PRO A 71 18.90 7.24 9.23
N GLU A 72 18.87 8.24 8.35
CA GLU A 72 18.53 9.64 8.66
C GLU A 72 17.08 9.77 9.13
N ALA A 73 16.13 9.13 8.44
CA ALA A 73 14.72 9.08 8.82
C ALA A 73 14.47 8.38 10.16
N ARG A 74 15.40 7.50 10.60
CA ARG A 74 15.37 6.87 11.93
C ARG A 74 15.82 7.81 13.05
N ARG A 75 16.67 8.80 12.75
CA ARG A 75 17.20 9.76 13.74
C ARG A 75 16.21 10.88 14.04
N GLU A 76 15.46 11.36 13.05
CA GLU A 76 14.47 12.45 13.21
C GLU A 76 13.22 12.06 14.02
N ARG A 77 12.99 10.76 14.25
CA ARG A 77 11.82 10.24 14.99
C ARG A 77 12.09 9.92 16.47
N ARG A 78 13.30 10.15 16.97
CA ARG A 78 13.65 10.03 18.40
C ARG A 78 13.72 11.41 19.03
#